data_AF-A0A7U4SUP6-F1
#
_entry.id   AF-A0A7U4SUP6-F1
#
_cell.length_a   1.000
_cell.length_b   1.000
_cell.length_c   1.000
_cell.angle_alpha   90.00
_cell.angle_beta   90.00
_cell.angle_gamma   90.00
#
_symmetry.space_group_name_H-M   'P 1'
#
loop_
_entity.id
_entity.type
_entity.pdbx_description
1 polymer ?
#
loop_
_entity_poly.entity_id
_entity_poly.type
_entity_poly.pdbx_seq_one_letter_code
_entity_poly.pdbx_strand_id
1 'polypeptide(L)' 'MAPDPANSHAFGAARALVLEGAAQPSGYTEPLLHRYRLAFKQRLNAGDAAL' A
#
# COMPACT_ATOMS: atom_id res chain seq x y z
N MET A 1 -7.96 -8.59 3.36
CA MET A 1 -8.44 -8.23 2.00
C MET A 1 -9.90 -8.57 1.81
N ALA A 2 -10.34 -9.80 2.08
CA ALA A 2 -11.76 -10.06 2.39
C ALA A 2 -11.84 -10.55 3.84
N PRO A 3 -12.83 -10.11 4.65
CA PRO A 3 -14.00 -9.31 4.26
C PRO A 3 -13.77 -7.79 4.19
N ASP A 4 -12.62 -7.28 4.65
CA ASP A 4 -12.34 -5.84 4.73
C ASP A 4 -11.21 -5.41 3.78
N PRO A 5 -11.54 -4.99 2.54
CA PRO A 5 -10.57 -4.47 1.59
C PRO A 5 -10.17 -3.03 1.88
N ALA A 6 -11.03 -2.25 2.54
CA ALA A 6 -10.80 -0.83 2.83
C ALA A 6 -9.63 -0.65 3.80
N ASN A 7 -9.49 -1.53 4.78
CA ASN A 7 -8.39 -1.50 5.75
C ASN A 7 -7.12 -2.26 5.30
N SER A 8 -7.09 -2.78 4.07
CA SER A 8 -5.98 -3.57 3.55
C SER A 8 -4.99 -2.76 2.72
N HIS A 9 -3.77 -2.58 3.24
CA HIS A 9 -2.68 -1.90 2.53
C HIS A 9 -2.32 -2.58 1.20
N ALA A 10 -2.37 -3.91 1.16
CA ALA A 10 -2.14 -4.67 -0.07
C ALA A 10 -3.23 -4.43 -1.13
N PHE A 11 -4.49 -4.20 -0.70
CA PHE A 11 -5.58 -3.91 -1.62
C PHE A 11 -5.50 -2.49 -2.14
N GLY A 12 -5.17 -1.54 -1.26
CA GLY A 12 -4.84 -0.17 -1.65
C GLY A 12 -3.71 -0.12 -2.69
N ALA A 13 -2.63 -0.88 -2.48
CA ALA A 13 -1.53 -0.97 -3.43
C ALA A 13 -1.97 -1.52 -4.79
N ALA A 14 -2.68 -2.65 -4.82
CA ALA A 14 -3.17 -3.24 -6.07
C ALA A 14 -4.12 -2.28 -6.82
N ARG A 15 -5.04 -1.64 -6.11
CA ARG A 15 -5.96 -0.65 -6.69
C ARG A 15 -5.21 0.56 -7.26
N ALA A 16 -4.21 1.08 -6.55
CA ALA A 16 -3.41 2.20 -7.01
C ALA A 16 -2.60 1.85 -8.27
N LEU A 17 -2.04 0.64 -8.36
CA LEU A 17 -1.35 0.19 -9.58
C LEU A 17 -2.30 0.19 -10.79
N VAL A 18 -3.56 -0.20 -10.62
CA VAL A 18 -4.54 -0.24 -11.71
C VAL A 18 -5.04 1.17 -12.08
N LEU A 19 -5.36 2.00 -11.08
CA LEU A 19 -6.01 3.29 -11.31
C LEU A 19 -5.02 4.45 -11.51
N GLU A 20 -3.88 4.43 -10.82
CA GLU A 20 -2.83 5.47 -10.87
C GLU A 20 -1.62 5.03 -11.71
N GLY A 21 -1.58 3.78 -12.20
CA GLY A 21 -0.44 3.21 -12.93
C GLY A 21 -0.09 3.95 -14.22
N ALA A 22 -1.10 4.44 -14.96
CA ALA A 22 -0.89 5.19 -16.20
C ALA A 22 -0.22 6.56 -15.96
N ALA A 23 -0.32 7.11 -14.75
CA ALA A 23 0.34 8.35 -14.36
C ALA A 23 1.75 8.13 -13.81
N GLN A 24 2.17 6.89 -13.57
CA GLN A 24 3.52 6.60 -13.11
C GLN A 24 4.53 6.85 -14.23
N PRO A 25 5.72 7.40 -13.91
CA PRO A 25 6.77 7.60 -14.89
C PRO A 25 7.14 6.25 -15.50
N SER A 26 7.03 6.13 -16.83
CA SER A 26 7.28 4.89 -17.57
C SER A 26 6.52 3.64 -17.05
N GLY A 27 5.41 3.83 -16.33
CA GLY A 27 4.66 2.72 -15.72
C GLY A 27 5.36 2.02 -14.55
N TYR A 28 6.39 2.65 -13.95
CA TYR A 28 7.08 2.07 -12.79
C TYR A 28 6.13 1.84 -11.63
N THR A 29 6.34 0.73 -10.93
CA THR A 29 5.47 0.28 -9.84
C THR A 29 6.05 0.62 -8.47
N GLU A 30 7.37 0.80 -8.42
CA GLU A 30 8.19 1.04 -7.25
C GLU A 30 7.70 2.26 -6.44
N PRO A 31 7.36 3.42 -7.04
CA PRO A 31 6.88 4.56 -6.25
C PRO A 31 5.62 4.24 -5.43
N LEU A 32 4.66 3.53 -6.04
CA LEU A 32 3.43 3.12 -5.38
C LEU A 32 3.70 1.99 -4.37
N LEU A 33 4.41 0.94 -4.76
CA LEU A 33 4.69 -0.20 -3.90
C LEU A 33 5.50 0.19 -2.67
N HIS A 34 6.52 1.04 -2.83
CA HIS A 34 7.34 1.50 -1.71
C HIS A 34 6.52 2.34 -0.73
N ARG A 35 5.65 3.24 -1.23
CA ARG A 35 4.74 4.04 -0.40
C ARG A 35 3.83 3.16 0.46
N TYR A 36 3.14 2.19 -0.14
CA TYR A 36 2.25 1.29 0.59
C TYR A 36 2.99 0.35 1.55
N ARG A 37 4.18 -0.13 1.16
CA ARG A 37 5.02 -0.97 2.03
C ARG A 37 5.50 -0.21 3.26
N LEU A 38 5.92 1.05 3.10
CA LEU A 38 6.35 1.89 4.22
C LEU A 38 5.19 2.13 5.20
N ALA A 39 4.00 2.49 4.70
CA ALA A 39 2.81 2.67 5.52
C ALA A 39 2.45 1.40 6.32
N PHE A 40 2.52 0.23 5.67
CA PHE A 40 2.28 -1.04 6.36
C PHE A 40 3.33 -1.33 7.44
N LYS A 41 4.62 -1.09 7.17
CA LYS A 41 5.68 -1.24 8.18
C LYS A 41 5.47 -0.29 9.37
N GLN A 42 5.08 0.96 9.12
CA GLN A 42 4.76 1.92 10.18
C GLN A 42 3.59 1.43 11.04
N ARG A 43 2.54 0.86 10.43
CA ARG A 43 1.42 0.26 11.15
C ARG A 43 1.84 -0.91 12.03
N LEU A 44 2.73 -1.79 11.54
CA LEU A 44 3.27 -2.90 12.34
C LEU A 44 4.07 -2.35 13.53
N ASN A 45 5.02 -1.45 13.28
CA ASN A 45 5.85 -0.87 14.33
C ASN A 45 5.02 -0.10 15.38
N ALA A 46 3.95 0.57 14.97
CA ALA A 46 3.04 1.26 15.90
C ALA A 46 2.20 0.29 16.73
N GLY A 47 1.87 -0.90 16.20
CA GLY A 47 1.24 -1.97 16.96
C GLY A 47 2.19 -2.61 17.97
N ASP A 48 3.46 -2.78 17.60
CA ASP A 48 4.50 -3.32 18.48
C ASP A 48 4.87 -2.37 19.63
N ALA A 49 4.78 -1.05 19.41
CA ALA A 49 5.04 -0.04 20.44
C ALA A 49 3.87 0.21 21.41
N ALA A 50 2.69 -0.35 21.12
CA ALA A 50 1.48 -0.19 21.93
C ALA A 50 1.24 -1.35 22.94
N LEU A 51 2.21 -2.25 23.08
CA LEU A 51 2.28 -3.33 24.08
C LEU A 51 3.46 -3.09 25.03
#